data_AF-A0AA45HHJ7-F1
#
_entry.id   AF-A0AA45HHJ7-F1
#
_cell.length_a   1.000
_cell.length_b   1.000
_cell.length_c   1.000
_cell.angle_alpha   90.00
_cell.angle_beta   90.00
_cell.angle_gamma   90.00
#
_symmetry.space_group_name_H-M   'P 1'
#
loop_
_entity.id
_entity.type
_entity.pdbx_description
1 polymer ?
#
loop_
_entity_poly.entity_id
_entity_poly.type
_entity_poly.pdbx_seq_one_letter_code
_entity_poly.pdbx_strand_id
1 'polypeptide(L)'
;MKGCFIFAPLAAALFCTTSARAELSEETLAQRCLTSLINTWQDHAYMQKVLTESRVVPESVVVERYDENVGQQHIATQLTAKLDHPVRKNITLLCLLENDRPLYVWSGKEIAASP
;
A
#
# COMPACT_ATOMS: atom_id res chain seq x y z
N MET A 1 -23.35 31.91 29.07
CA MET A 1 -23.80 31.70 30.48
C MET A 1 -24.05 30.22 30.70
N LYS A 2 -23.64 29.69 31.87
CA LYS A 2 -23.71 28.28 32.35
C LYS A 2 -22.75 27.32 31.63
N GLY A 3 -21.74 26.72 32.23
CA GLY A 3 -21.23 26.70 33.61
C GLY A 3 -20.28 25.52 33.68
N CYS A 4 -18.96 25.77 33.74
CA CYS A 4 -17.95 24.72 33.81
C CYS A 4 -17.71 24.41 35.29
N PHE A 5 -18.24 23.28 35.77
CA PHE A 5 -17.91 22.77 37.10
C PHE A 5 -16.54 22.10 37.03
N ILE A 6 -15.58 22.68 37.77
CA ILE A 6 -14.26 22.11 38.01
C ILE A 6 -14.40 20.99 39.03
N PHE A 7 -14.11 19.77 38.60
CA PHE A 7 -13.53 18.73 39.45
C PHE A 7 -12.57 17.91 38.59
N ALA A 8 -11.28 18.22 38.70
CA ALA A 8 -10.24 17.26 38.36
C ALA A 8 -10.12 16.27 39.52
N PRO A 9 -9.93 14.99 39.23
CA PRO A 9 -8.63 14.44 39.60
C PRO A 9 -7.98 13.64 38.46
N LEU A 10 -6.65 13.59 38.55
CA LEU A 10 -5.73 12.80 37.76
C LEU A 10 -6.27 11.38 37.46
N ALA A 11 -6.56 11.07 36.21
CA ALA A 11 -6.58 9.69 35.71
C ALA A 11 -6.44 9.68 34.19
N ALA A 12 -5.27 9.22 33.74
CA ALA A 12 -5.01 8.56 32.45
C ALA A 12 -5.77 9.08 31.21
N ALA A 13 -5.40 10.25 30.69
CA ALA A 13 -5.60 10.57 29.27
C ALA A 13 -4.41 10.02 28.47
N LEU A 14 -4.31 8.70 28.38
CA LEU A 14 -3.49 8.01 27.38
C LEU A 14 -4.45 7.31 26.42
N PHE A 15 -4.08 7.32 25.14
CA PHE A 15 -4.70 6.63 24.01
C PHE A 15 -5.87 7.35 23.32
N CYS A 16 -5.53 8.07 22.25
CA CYS A 16 -6.16 7.97 20.92
C CYS A 16 -5.47 8.89 19.91
N THR A 17 -4.19 8.64 19.59
CA THR A 17 -3.50 9.31 18.47
C THR A 17 -2.69 8.31 17.65
N THR A 18 -3.27 7.20 17.21
CA THR A 18 -2.52 6.20 16.42
C THR A 18 -3.40 5.53 15.39
N SER A 19 -3.41 6.05 14.16
CA SER A 19 -3.76 5.29 12.95
C SER A 19 -3.41 6.03 11.66
N ALA A 20 -3.52 7.36 11.61
CA ALA A 20 -3.25 8.12 10.38
C ALA A 20 -1.79 8.10 9.87
N ARG A 21 -0.81 7.86 10.74
CA ARG A 21 0.62 7.90 10.37
C ARG A 21 1.10 6.63 9.68
N ALA A 22 0.50 5.49 9.98
CA ALA A 22 0.84 4.21 9.35
C ALA A 22 0.27 4.15 7.92
N GLU A 23 -1.01 4.52 7.76
CA GLU A 23 -1.71 4.62 6.47
C GLU A 23 -0.96 5.51 5.47
N LEU A 24 -0.53 6.70 5.89
CA LEU A 24 0.25 7.62 5.03
C LEU A 24 1.57 6.99 4.56
N SER A 25 2.20 6.14 5.39
CA SER A 25 3.45 5.45 5.06
C SER A 25 3.24 4.30 4.08
N GLU A 26 2.13 3.58 4.21
CA GLU A 26 1.80 2.43 3.37
C GLU A 26 1.34 2.89 1.98
N GLU A 27 0.53 3.95 1.90
CA GLU A 27 0.15 4.58 0.63
C GLU A 27 1.39 5.09 -0.12
N THR A 28 2.32 5.75 0.60
CA THR A 28 3.59 6.21 0.02
C THR A 28 4.44 5.03 -0.49
N LEU A 29 4.37 3.86 0.16
CA LEU A 29 5.07 2.66 -0.29
C LEU A 29 4.40 2.05 -1.52
N ALA A 30 3.07 1.96 -1.54
CA ALA A 30 2.29 1.50 -2.68
C ALA A 30 2.53 2.37 -3.92
N GLN A 31 2.58 3.70 -3.74
CA GLN A 31 2.87 4.63 -4.82
C GLN A 31 4.30 4.45 -5.37
N ARG A 32 5.29 4.19 -4.50
CA ARG A 32 6.65 3.84 -4.93
C ARG A 32 6.67 2.54 -5.75
N CYS A 33 5.92 1.53 -5.34
CA CYS A 33 5.77 0.29 -6.09
C CYS A 33 5.11 0.51 -7.47
N LEU A 34 4.06 1.35 -7.54
CA LEU A 34 3.43 1.71 -8.82
C LEU A 34 4.41 2.44 -9.76
N THR A 35 5.18 3.40 -9.24
CA THR A 35 6.23 4.08 -10.02
C THR A 35 7.29 3.10 -10.52
N SER A 36 7.75 2.19 -9.67
CA SER A 36 8.70 1.14 -10.08
C SER A 36 8.12 0.26 -11.19
N LEU A 37 6.85 -0.14 -11.08
CA LEU A 37 6.17 -0.92 -12.10
C LEU A 37 6.07 -0.17 -13.43
N ILE A 38 5.69 1.12 -13.42
CA ILE A 38 5.65 1.96 -14.63
C ILE A 38 7.03 1.97 -15.33
N ASN A 39 8.11 2.11 -14.56
CA ASN A 39 9.47 2.13 -15.09
C ASN A 39 9.89 0.78 -15.70
N THR A 40 9.45 -0.34 -15.14
CA THR A 40 9.71 -1.68 -15.71
C THR A 40 9.08 -1.85 -17.11
N TRP A 41 7.99 -1.14 -17.41
CA TRP A 41 7.26 -1.22 -18.68
C TRP A 41 7.56 -0.07 -19.64
N GLN A 42 8.67 0.66 -19.46
CA GLN A 42 9.01 1.85 -20.26
C GLN A 42 9.01 1.60 -21.78
N ASP A 43 9.42 0.41 -22.24
CA ASP A 43 9.51 0.06 -23.66
C ASP A 43 8.19 -0.53 -24.22
N HIS A 44 7.14 -0.60 -23.39
CA HIS A 44 5.82 -1.11 -23.76
C HIS A 44 4.76 -0.01 -23.67
N ALA A 45 4.68 0.83 -24.71
CA ALA A 45 3.82 2.01 -24.77
C ALA A 45 2.36 1.78 -24.31
N TYR A 46 1.77 0.63 -24.69
CA TYR A 46 0.43 0.27 -24.25
C TYR A 46 0.33 0.10 -22.73
N MET A 47 1.24 -0.69 -22.13
CA MET A 47 1.25 -0.96 -20.70
C MET A 47 1.65 0.28 -19.89
N GLN A 48 2.61 1.06 -20.39
CA GLN A 48 3.00 2.31 -19.77
C GLN A 48 1.81 3.27 -19.69
N LYS A 49 1.02 3.41 -20.76
CA LYS A 49 -0.20 4.22 -20.75
C LYS A 49 -1.20 3.74 -19.70
N VAL A 50 -1.53 2.44 -19.70
CA VAL A 50 -2.45 1.86 -18.72
C VAL A 50 -1.97 2.12 -17.30
N LEU A 51 -0.71 1.85 -16.98
CA LEU A 51 -0.21 1.99 -15.61
C LEU A 51 -0.10 3.45 -15.16
N THR A 52 0.22 4.37 -16.07
CA THR A 52 0.28 5.81 -15.78
C THR A 52 -1.12 6.42 -15.54
N GLU A 53 -2.15 5.89 -16.19
CA GLU A 53 -3.55 6.26 -15.97
C GLU A 53 -4.16 5.59 -14.73
N SER A 54 -3.45 4.64 -14.11
CA SER A 54 -3.90 3.93 -12.92
C SER A 54 -3.57 4.69 -11.63
N ARG A 55 -4.39 4.51 -10.59
CA ARG A 55 -4.15 5.04 -9.24
C ARG A 55 -4.26 3.94 -8.20
N VAL A 56 -3.40 4.00 -7.19
CA VAL A 56 -3.53 3.15 -6.00
C VAL A 56 -4.86 3.47 -5.31
N VAL A 57 -5.60 2.44 -4.94
CA VAL A 57 -6.79 2.52 -4.09
C VAL A 57 -6.34 2.39 -2.64
N PRO A 58 -6.28 3.48 -1.85
CA PRO A 58 -5.59 3.49 -0.55
C PRO A 58 -6.13 2.44 0.43
N GLU A 59 -7.45 2.27 0.51
CA GLU A 59 -8.12 1.33 1.41
C GLU A 59 -7.88 -0.15 1.06
N SER A 60 -7.27 -0.43 -0.10
CA SER A 60 -6.96 -1.78 -0.55
C SER A 60 -5.50 -2.17 -0.33
N VAL A 61 -4.68 -1.27 0.20
CA VAL A 61 -3.27 -1.54 0.45
C VAL A 61 -3.16 -2.50 1.61
N VAL A 62 -2.54 -3.66 1.37
CA VAL A 62 -2.23 -4.67 2.37
C VAL A 62 -0.72 -4.84 2.41
N VAL A 63 -0.14 -4.67 3.59
CA VAL A 63 1.30 -4.81 3.85
C VAL A 63 1.54 -5.96 4.80
N GLU A 64 2.19 -7.00 4.30
CA GLU A 64 2.59 -8.17 5.07
C GLU A 64 4.10 -8.16 5.28
N ARG A 65 4.53 -8.28 6.53
CA ARG A 65 5.94 -8.27 6.92
C ARG A 65 6.34 -9.67 7.32
N TYR A 66 7.15 -10.31 6.50
CA TYR A 66 7.57 -11.69 6.70
C TYR A 66 8.99 -11.77 7.26
N ASP A 67 9.91 -10.94 6.74
CA ASP A 67 11.36 -11.05 7.02
C ASP A 67 11.87 -12.48 6.75
N GLU A 68 11.57 -12.97 5.55
CA GLU A 68 11.77 -14.37 5.15
C GLU A 68 12.26 -14.49 3.70
N ASN A 69 12.78 -15.67 3.35
CA ASN A 69 13.14 -15.98 1.96
C ASN A 69 11.92 -16.45 1.15
N VAL A 70 11.63 -15.78 0.04
CA VAL A 70 10.78 -16.30 -1.03
C VAL A 70 11.68 -16.96 -2.09
N GLY A 71 11.70 -18.29 -2.10
CA GLY A 71 12.68 -19.06 -2.86
C GLY A 71 14.08 -18.88 -2.28
N GLN A 72 15.02 -18.34 -3.08
CA GLN A 72 16.38 -17.99 -2.62
C GLN A 72 16.53 -16.49 -2.33
N GLN A 73 15.50 -15.69 -2.57
CA GLN A 73 15.53 -14.24 -2.40
C GLN A 73 14.93 -13.87 -1.05
N HIS A 74 15.68 -13.14 -0.23
CA HIS A 74 15.14 -12.54 0.99
C HIS A 74 14.18 -11.41 0.64
N ILE A 75 13.03 -11.35 1.32
CA ILE A 75 12.10 -10.24 1.30
C ILE A 75 11.69 -9.87 2.72
N ALA A 76 11.69 -8.58 3.02
CA ALA A 76 11.20 -8.07 4.29
C ALA A 76 9.67 -7.90 4.27
N THR A 77 9.14 -7.45 3.13
CA THR A 77 7.76 -6.98 3.02
C THR A 77 7.13 -7.40 1.69
N GLN A 78 5.89 -7.86 1.73
CA GLN A 78 5.00 -7.97 0.59
C GLN A 78 3.94 -6.89 0.68
N LEU A 79 3.73 -6.16 -0.41
CA LEU A 79 2.65 -5.20 -0.55
C LEU A 79 1.75 -5.63 -1.69
N THR A 80 0.45 -5.70 -1.41
CA THR A 80 -0.58 -5.83 -2.44
C THR A 80 -1.51 -4.62 -2.40
N ALA A 81 -1.98 -4.18 -3.55
CA ALA A 81 -2.95 -3.09 -3.65
C ALA A 81 -3.80 -3.23 -4.90
N LYS A 82 -5.01 -2.69 -4.89
CA LYS A 82 -5.82 -2.51 -6.10
C LYS A 82 -5.40 -1.22 -6.79
N LEU A 83 -5.43 -1.27 -8.13
CA LEU A 83 -5.28 -0.09 -8.97
C LEU A 83 -6.62 0.22 -9.62
N ASP A 84 -7.14 1.42 -9.40
CA ASP A 84 -8.27 1.94 -10.16
C ASP A 84 -7.76 2.51 -11.48
N HIS A 85 -8.45 2.16 -12.57
CA HIS A 85 -8.18 2.67 -13.90
C HIS A 85 -9.51 3.02 -14.57
N PRO A 86 -9.57 4.07 -15.41
CA PRO A 86 -10.81 4.53 -16.01
C PRO A 86 -11.56 3.44 -16.82
N VAL A 87 -10.82 2.69 -17.65
CA VAL A 87 -11.38 1.66 -18.56
C VAL A 87 -11.17 0.23 -18.07
N ARG A 88 -9.93 -0.15 -17.71
CA ARG A 88 -9.60 -1.47 -17.17
C ARG A 88 -9.97 -1.53 -15.69
N LYS A 89 -10.58 -2.63 -15.26
CA LYS A 89 -10.97 -2.85 -13.86
C LYS A 89 -10.22 -4.05 -13.28
N ASN A 90 -10.17 -4.12 -11.95
CA ASN A 90 -9.63 -5.22 -11.17
C ASN A 90 -8.15 -5.50 -11.46
N ILE A 91 -7.35 -4.44 -11.52
CA ILE A 91 -5.89 -4.55 -11.62
C ILE A 91 -5.35 -4.65 -10.19
N THR A 92 -4.53 -5.66 -9.93
CA THR A 92 -3.79 -5.81 -8.68
C THR A 92 -2.33 -5.47 -8.91
N LEU A 93 -1.76 -4.71 -7.98
CA LEU A 93 -0.34 -4.46 -7.82
C LEU A 93 0.20 -5.44 -6.78
N LEU A 94 1.26 -6.17 -7.12
CA LEU A 94 2.09 -6.93 -6.19
C LEU A 94 3.49 -6.34 -6.18
N CYS A 95 4.04 -6.13 -4.99
CA CYS A 95 5.37 -5.60 -4.79
C CYS A 95 6.06 -6.40 -3.68
N LEU A 96 7.21 -6.98 -3.98
CA LEU A 96 8.08 -7.61 -2.97
C LEU A 96 9.22 -6.65 -2.68
N LEU A 97 9.44 -6.36 -1.40
CA LEU A 97 10.38 -5.33 -0.96
C LEU A 97 11.40 -5.87 0.03
N GLU A 98 12.58 -5.25 -0.02
CA GLU A 98 13.67 -5.41 0.93
C GLU A 98 14.05 -4.02 1.46
N ASN A 99 13.86 -3.78 2.76
CA ASN A 99 14.07 -2.47 3.37
C ASN A 99 13.33 -1.33 2.61
N ASP A 100 12.03 -1.50 2.38
CA ASP A 100 11.16 -0.58 1.63
C ASP A 100 11.58 -0.28 0.19
N ARG A 101 12.53 -1.06 -0.37
CA ARG A 101 12.94 -0.96 -1.78
C ARG A 101 12.32 -2.10 -2.59
N PRO A 102 11.61 -1.82 -3.70
CA PRO A 102 11.07 -2.85 -4.56
C PRO A 102 12.19 -3.74 -5.13
N LEU A 103 12.10 -5.05 -4.90
CA LEU A 103 12.91 -6.08 -5.55
C LEU A 103 12.20 -6.68 -6.76
N TYR A 104 10.88 -6.81 -6.65
CA TYR A 104 10.02 -7.34 -7.69
C TYR A 104 8.69 -6.59 -7.69
N VAL A 105 8.21 -6.24 -8.89
CA VAL A 105 6.93 -5.59 -9.09
C VAL A 105 6.17 -6.28 -10.21
N TRP A 106 4.87 -6.46 -10.00
CA TRP A 106 4.00 -7.09 -10.97
C TRP A 106 2.61 -6.49 -10.92
N SER A 107 1.93 -6.50 -12.07
CA SER A 107 0.50 -6.27 -12.12
C SER A 107 -0.22 -7.30 -12.97
N GLY A 108 -1.47 -7.56 -12.59
CA GLY A 108 -2.36 -8.44 -13.34
C GLY A 108 -3.79 -8.32 -12.86
N LYS A 109 -4.63 -9.21 -13.40
CA LYS A 109 -6.03 -9.29 -12.97
C LYS A 109 -6.09 -9.83 -11.54
N GLU A 110 -6.99 -9.29 -10.74
CA GLU A 110 -7.24 -9.70 -9.36
C GLU A 110 -7.23 -11.24 -9.22
N ILE A 111 -6.33 -11.72 -8.38
CA ILE A 111 -6.26 -13.12 -7.99
C ILE A 111 -7.37 -13.29 -6.96
N ALA A 112 -8.53 -13.80 -7.39
CA ALA A 112 -9.53 -14.25 -6.44
C ALA A 112 -8.86 -15.31 -5.55
N ALA A 113 -8.78 -15.04 -4.24
CA ALA A 113 -8.37 -16.07 -3.30
C ALA A 113 -9.30 -17.27 -3.51
N SER A 114 -8.71 -18.45 -3.77
CA SER A 114 -9.48 -19.69 -3.79
C SER A 114 -10.11 -19.86 -2.39
N PRO A 115 -11.42 -20.17 -2.31
CA PRO A 115 -12.13 -20.31 -1.02
C PRO A 115 -11.56 -21.43 -0.15
#